data_AF-A0AA40LDY4-F1
#
_entry.id   AF-A0AA40LDY4-F1
#
_cell.length_a   1.000
_cell.length_b   1.000
_cell.length_c   1.000
_cell.angle_alpha   90.00
_cell.angle_beta   90.00
_cell.angle_gamma   90.00
#
_symmetry.space_group_name_H-M   'P 1'
#
loop_
_entity.id
_entity.type
_entity.pdbx_description
1 polymer ?
#
loop_
_entity_poly.entity_id
_entity_poly.type
_entity_poly.pdbx_seq_one_letter_code
_entity_poly.pdbx_strand_id
1 'polypeptide(L)'
;MGKLTAELMVPAAQHTSAVMDLRGYKIPVIENLGATLDQFDAIDFSDNEIRKLDGFPLLRRLKTLLVNNNRIWVTWTRWCRSSR
;
A
#
# COMPACT_ATOMS: atom_id res chain seq x y z
N MET A 1 15.70 -7.90 27.01
CA MET A 1 15.70 -7.16 25.73
C MET A 1 16.35 -8.08 24.69
N GLY A 2 15.59 -8.61 23.74
CA GLY A 2 16.10 -9.60 22.78
C GLY A 2 16.98 -8.93 21.73
N LYS A 3 18.18 -9.47 21.49
CA LYS A 3 19.06 -9.01 20.40
C LYS A 3 18.66 -9.73 19.13
N LEU A 4 18.61 -9.00 18.01
CA LEU A 4 18.51 -9.59 16.68
C LEU A 4 19.83 -10.35 16.42
N THR A 5 19.80 -11.68 16.46
CA THR A 5 20.95 -12.56 16.19
C THR A 5 20.76 -13.32 14.89
N ALA A 6 21.86 -13.69 14.21
CA ALA A 6 21.83 -14.39 12.93
C ALA A 6 21.06 -15.72 12.99
N GLU A 7 21.03 -16.37 14.16
CA GLU A 7 20.27 -17.60 14.41
C GLU A 7 18.76 -17.43 14.24
N LEU A 8 18.23 -16.21 14.44
CA LEU A 8 16.82 -15.89 14.23
C LEU A 8 16.48 -15.65 12.74
N MET A 9 17.49 -15.38 11.89
CA MET A 9 17.29 -15.14 10.46
C MET A 9 17.24 -16.43 9.64
N VAL A 10 17.90 -17.49 10.08
CA VAL A 10 17.98 -18.78 9.36
C VAL A 10 16.61 -19.46 9.16
N PRO A 11 15.71 -19.50 10.17
CA PRO A 11 14.37 -20.08 9.98
C PRO A 11 13.35 -19.08 9.41
N ALA A 12 13.70 -17.81 9.21
CA ALA A 12 12.78 -16.83 8.65
C ALA A 12 12.59 -17.13 7.16
N ALA A 13 11.36 -17.51 6.78
CA ALA A 13 11.02 -17.80 5.39
C ALA A 13 11.25 -16.55 4.51
N GLN A 14 12.28 -16.60 3.67
CA GLN A 14 12.57 -15.57 2.68
C GLN A 14 11.76 -15.88 1.43
N HIS A 15 10.62 -15.21 1.27
CA HIS A 15 9.89 -15.21 0.02
C HIS A 15 10.29 -13.97 -0.77
N THR A 16 10.70 -14.15 -2.03
CA THR A 16 10.81 -13.04 -2.98
C THR A 16 9.38 -12.61 -3.35
N SER A 17 8.77 -11.73 -2.55
CA SER A 17 7.51 -11.11 -2.92
C SER A 17 7.72 -10.23 -4.15
N ALA A 18 6.81 -10.28 -5.11
CA ALA A 18 6.82 -9.35 -6.23
C ALA A 18 6.38 -7.97 -5.70
N VAL A 19 7.33 -7.06 -5.52
CA VAL A 19 7.10 -5.69 -5.03
C VAL A 19 7.16 -4.72 -6.21
N MET A 20 6.12 -3.92 -6.37
CA MET A 20 6.13 -2.77 -7.29
C MET A 20 6.60 -1.53 -6.54
N ASP A 21 7.74 -0.97 -6.95
CA ASP A 21 8.31 0.25 -6.37
C ASP A 21 7.79 1.51 -7.09
N LEU A 22 6.97 2.30 -6.40
CA LEU A 22 6.43 3.57 -6.86
C LEU A 22 6.83 4.70 -5.90
N ARG A 23 8.03 4.65 -5.30
CA ARG A 23 8.48 5.67 -4.36
C ARG A 23 8.88 6.99 -5.03
N GLY A 24 8.56 8.12 -4.41
CA GLY A 24 9.11 9.44 -4.79
C GLY A 24 8.56 10.05 -6.08
N TYR A 25 7.51 9.50 -6.68
CA TYR A 25 6.95 9.96 -7.96
C TYR A 25 6.00 11.16 -7.82
N LYS A 26 5.81 11.70 -6.61
CA LYS A 26 4.88 12.80 -6.31
C LYS A 26 3.45 12.50 -6.76
N ILE A 27 3.02 11.24 -6.69
CA ILE A 27 1.70 10.78 -7.11
C ILE A 27 0.64 11.40 -6.18
N PRO A 28 -0.34 12.17 -6.70
CA PRO A 28 -1.37 12.78 -5.86
C PRO A 28 -2.64 11.92 -5.74
N VAL A 29 -2.90 11.05 -6.72
CA VAL A 29 -4.10 10.23 -6.88
C VAL A 29 -3.69 8.84 -7.36
N ILE A 30 -4.28 7.79 -6.77
CA ILE A 30 -4.09 6.40 -7.20
C ILE A 30 -5.10 6.10 -8.32
N GLU A 31 -4.61 5.69 -9.48
CA GLU A 31 -5.42 5.29 -10.64
C GLU A 31 -4.64 4.31 -11.53
N ASN A 32 -5.30 3.73 -12.53
CA ASN A 32 -4.69 2.87 -13.55
C ASN A 32 -3.92 1.63 -13.03
N LEU A 33 -4.17 1.21 -11.78
CA LEU A 33 -3.59 -0.01 -11.21
C LEU A 33 -4.01 -1.29 -11.95
N GLY A 34 -4.99 -1.24 -12.87
CA GLY A 34 -5.35 -2.38 -13.72
C GLY A 34 -4.23 -2.78 -14.70
N ALA A 35 -3.35 -1.85 -15.07
CA ALA A 35 -2.20 -2.14 -15.92
C ALA A 35 -1.17 -3.06 -15.26
N THR A 36 -1.24 -3.23 -13.93
CA THR A 36 -0.34 -4.12 -13.18
C THR A 36 -0.65 -5.60 -13.37
N LEU A 37 -1.80 -5.93 -14.00
CA LEU A 37 -2.25 -7.30 -14.28
C LEU A 37 -2.27 -8.22 -13.06
N ASP A 38 -2.47 -7.66 -11.85
CA ASP A 38 -2.50 -8.38 -10.57
C ASP A 38 -1.25 -9.23 -10.31
N GLN A 39 -0.08 -8.84 -10.84
CA GLN A 39 1.16 -9.64 -10.72
C GLN A 39 1.91 -9.44 -9.39
N PHE A 40 1.59 -8.38 -8.66
CA PHE A 40 2.35 -7.93 -7.50
C PHE A 40 1.65 -8.29 -6.18
N ASP A 41 2.41 -8.79 -5.23
CA ASP A 41 1.92 -9.11 -3.88
C ASP A 41 2.00 -7.89 -2.96
N ALA A 42 2.86 -6.92 -3.29
CA ALA A 42 3.01 -5.66 -2.58
C ALA A 42 3.22 -4.47 -3.53
N ILE A 43 2.66 -3.31 -3.16
CA ILE A 43 2.91 -2.04 -3.85
C ILE A 43 3.43 -1.03 -2.85
N ASP A 44 4.52 -0.35 -3.22
CA ASP A 44 5.15 0.67 -2.40
C ASP A 44 4.92 2.08 -2.95
N PHE A 45 4.06 2.83 -2.28
CA PHE A 45 3.75 4.22 -2.54
C PHE A 45 4.47 5.19 -1.59
N SER A 46 5.55 4.78 -0.92
CA SER A 46 6.23 5.66 0.05
C SER A 46 6.74 6.94 -0.61
N ASP A 47 6.77 8.05 0.13
CA ASP A 47 7.28 9.35 -0.33
C ASP A 47 6.51 9.94 -1.55
N ASN A 48 5.18 9.81 -1.53
CA ASN A 48 4.29 10.43 -2.52
C ASN A 48 3.39 11.51 -1.89
N GLU A 49 2.47 12.06 -2.69
CA GLU A 49 1.54 13.10 -2.25
C GLU A 49 0.09 12.63 -2.22
N ILE A 50 -0.12 11.32 -2.03
CA ILE A 50 -1.44 10.68 -2.12
C ILE A 50 -2.34 11.23 -1.02
N ARG A 51 -3.52 11.70 -1.43
CA ARG A 51 -4.50 12.31 -0.52
C ARG A 51 -5.58 11.36 -0.02
N LYS A 52 -5.90 10.34 -0.82
CA LYS A 52 -6.96 9.37 -0.53
C LYS A 52 -6.54 8.00 -1.03
N LEU A 53 -6.81 6.97 -0.22
CA LEU A 53 -6.69 5.57 -0.64
C LEU A 53 -8.00 5.15 -1.30
N ASP A 54 -8.04 5.25 -2.62
CA ASP A 54 -9.19 4.95 -3.49
C ASP A 54 -8.66 4.57 -4.88
N GLY A 55 -9.54 4.18 -5.82
CA GLY A 55 -9.16 3.91 -7.22
C GLY A 55 -8.50 2.54 -7.44
N PHE A 56 -8.60 1.63 -6.47
CA PHE A 56 -8.08 0.27 -6.60
C PHE A 56 -9.04 -0.60 -7.43
N PRO A 57 -8.56 -1.26 -8.51
CA PRO A 57 -9.29 -2.34 -9.16
C PRO A 57 -9.29 -3.59 -8.28
N LEU A 58 -10.01 -4.63 -8.69
CA LEU A 58 -9.95 -5.93 -8.03
C LEU A 58 -8.57 -6.57 -8.23
N LEU A 59 -7.71 -6.47 -7.22
CA LEU A 59 -6.39 -7.11 -7.15
C LEU A 59 -6.45 -8.24 -6.12
N ARG A 60 -6.44 -9.50 -6.55
CA ARG A 60 -6.58 -10.66 -5.66
C ARG A 60 -5.25 -11.05 -5.03
N ARG A 61 -4.13 -10.69 -5.67
CA ARG A 61 -2.78 -11.03 -5.21
C ARG A 61 -2.20 -9.99 -4.28
N LEU A 62 -2.62 -8.74 -4.39
CA LEU A 62 -2.13 -7.65 -3.57
C LEU A 62 -2.48 -7.90 -2.09
N LYS A 63 -1.45 -8.11 -1.26
CA LYS A 63 -1.57 -8.35 0.20
C LYS A 63 -1.08 -7.16 1.02
N THR A 64 -0.11 -6.42 0.49
CA THR A 64 0.59 -5.37 1.25
C THR A 64 0.59 -4.06 0.49
N LEU A 65 0.29 -2.97 1.19
CA LEU A 65 0.39 -1.61 0.68
C LEU A 65 1.28 -0.78 1.61
N LEU A 66 2.37 -0.23 1.09
CA LEU A 66 3.24 0.68 1.84
C LEU A 66 2.93 2.11 1.42
N VAL A 67 2.56 2.96 2.38
CA VAL A 67 2.05 4.33 2.10
C VAL A 67 2.74 5.38 2.96
N ASN A 68 3.99 5.13 3.34
CA ASN A 68 4.75 6.02 4.23
C ASN A 68 4.91 7.41 3.59
N ASN A 69 4.99 8.46 4.41
CA ASN A 69 5.23 9.83 3.95
C ASN A 69 4.27 10.31 2.84
N ASN A 70 2.98 10.00 2.97
CA ASN A 70 1.91 10.52 2.10
C ASN A 70 1.03 11.56 2.82
N ARG A 71 0.13 12.21 2.09
CA ARG A 71 -0.78 13.27 2.59
C ARG A 71 -2.20 12.74 2.82
N ILE A 72 -2.31 11.52 3.35
CA ILE A 72 -3.59 10.81 3.50
C ILE A 72 -4.42 11.50 4.59
N TRP A 73 -5.64 11.87 4.26
CA TRP A 73 -6.60 12.48 5.19
C TRP A 73 -7.97 11.81 5.04
N VAL A 74 -8.65 11.62 6.18
CA VAL A 74 -10.01 11.07 6.19
C VAL A 74 -10.99 12.17 5.82
N THR A 75 -11.65 12.02 4.68
CA THR A 75 -12.84 12.82 4.36
C THR A 75 -14.08 12.12 4.91
N TRP A 76 -14.68 12.66 5.97
CA TRP A 76 -15.99 12.23 6.48
C TRP A 76 -17.11 12.64 5.52
N THR A 77 -17.14 12.11 4.31
CA THR A 77 -18.21 12.40 3.35
C THR A 77 -19.43 11.53 3.67
N ARG A 78 -20.36 12.12 4.42
CA ARG A 78 -21.78 11.76 4.60
C ARG A 78 -22.07 10.40 5.26
N TRP A 79 -22.03 10.38 6.60
CA TRP A 79 -22.77 9.42 7.41
C TRP A 79 -23.67 10.14 8.43
N CYS A 80 -24.40 11.19 8.00
CA CYS A 80 -25.39 11.86 8.85
C CYS A 80 -26.32 12.79 8.03
N ARG A 81 -27.12 12.26 7.08
CA ARG A 81 -28.32 12.94 6.53
C ARG A 81 -29.26 11.93 5.87
N SER A 82 -29.82 10.99 6.64
CA SER A 82 -31.03 10.26 6.22
C SER A 82 -31.71 9.63 7.44
N SER A 83 -32.16 10.48 8.36
CA SER A 83 -33.16 10.12 9.37
C SER A 83 -33.99 11.37 9.65
N ARG A 84 -34.76 11.77 8.64
CA ARG A 84 -36.00 12.54 8.76
C ARG A 84 -36.97 11.99 7.75
#